data_AF-A0A521HQQ2-F1
#
_entry.id   AF-A0A521HQQ2-F1
#
_cell.length_a   1.000
_cell.length_b   1.000
_cell.length_c   1.000
_cell.angle_alpha   90.00
_cell.angle_beta   90.00
_cell.angle_gamma   90.00
#
_symmetry.space_group_name_H-M   'P 1'
#
loop_
_entity.id
_entity.type
_entity.pdbx_description
1 polymer ?
#
loop_
_entity_poly.entity_id
_entity_poly.type
_entity_poly.pdbx_seq_one_letter_code
_entity_poly.pdbx_strand_id
1 'polypeptide(L)'
;MNRRNFLKTSALAAAIAMPAVTRAADAAVPAATSAPGVSFPPFAPTPDTGWRRFEVSSRIEPSPAEGVIRAWVPLPSMDQADWFRPMGNLWQGNAETTRVVRDAASGAQMLYAEWAASTGAPVLEVVSRVATRDRATDFTRPAPKPLALSASERKL
;
A
#
# COMPACT_ATOMS: atom_id res chain seq x y z
N MET A 1 -19.83 10.40 18.82
CA MET A 1 -18.83 9.65 19.62
C MET A 1 -17.43 10.15 19.28
N ASN A 2 -16.71 10.76 20.23
CA ASN A 2 -15.42 11.40 19.98
C ASN A 2 -14.28 10.39 20.17
N ARG A 3 -13.70 9.92 19.05
CA ARG A 3 -12.67 8.84 18.98
C ARG A 3 -11.49 9.09 19.93
N ARG A 4 -11.19 10.37 20.17
CA ARG A 4 -10.08 10.85 21.01
C ARG A 4 -10.31 10.67 22.52
N ASN A 5 -11.57 10.60 22.96
CA ASN A 5 -11.89 10.35 24.37
C ASN A 5 -11.95 8.86 24.69
N PHE A 6 -12.34 8.01 23.73
CA PHE A 6 -12.40 6.55 23.92
C PHE A 6 -11.00 5.93 24.14
N LEU A 7 -9.97 6.45 23.46
CA LEU A 7 -8.58 6.01 23.66
C LEU A 7 -7.95 6.52 24.97
N LYS A 8 -8.54 7.54 25.61
CA LYS A 8 -8.04 8.07 26.89
C LYS A 8 -8.60 7.29 28.08
N THR A 9 -9.81 6.73 27.97
CA THR A 9 -10.45 5.97 29.05
C THR A 9 -9.99 4.53 29.16
N SER A 10 -9.41 3.93 28.12
CA SER A 10 -8.95 2.52 28.16
C SER A 10 -7.58 2.31 28.82
N ALA A 11 -6.86 3.36 29.24
CA ALA A 11 -5.53 3.26 29.85
C ALA A 11 -5.53 3.19 31.39
N LEU A 12 -6.71 3.16 32.04
CA LEU A 12 -6.84 3.30 33.50
C LEU A 12 -7.37 2.06 34.24
N ALA A 13 -7.37 0.88 33.61
CA ALA A 13 -7.85 -0.38 34.22
C ALA A 13 -6.76 -1.43 34.47
N ALA A 14 -5.47 -1.05 34.52
CA ALA A 14 -4.38 -1.97 34.88
C ALA A 14 -3.38 -1.29 35.82
N ALA A 15 -3.85 -0.81 36.97
CA ALA A 15 -3.03 -0.23 38.01
C ALA A 15 -3.47 -0.68 39.40
N ILE A 16 -3.41 -1.99 39.67
CA ILE A 16 -3.31 -2.51 41.05
C ILE A 16 -2.40 -3.73 41.04
N ALA A 17 -1.10 -3.49 41.20
CA ALA A 17 -0.10 -4.33 41.89
C ALA A 17 1.30 -3.94 41.39
N MET A 18 1.95 -3.00 42.09
CA MET A 18 3.41 -2.95 42.08
C MET A 18 3.96 -4.05 43.00
N PRO A 19 5.17 -4.55 42.72
CA PRO A 19 6.29 -4.05 43.50
C PRO A 19 7.44 -3.56 42.62
N ALA A 20 8.17 -2.60 43.17
CA ALA A 20 9.28 -1.90 42.58
C ALA A 20 10.40 -2.83 42.07
N VAL A 21 10.82 -2.64 40.82
CA VAL A 21 12.15 -3.04 40.36
C VAL A 21 12.77 -1.88 39.59
N THR A 22 14.00 -1.62 39.97
CA THR A 22 14.95 -0.60 39.53
C THR A 22 14.99 -0.34 38.02
N ARG A 23 15.20 0.94 37.69
CA ARG A 23 15.63 1.45 36.38
C ARG A 23 16.88 0.69 35.89
N ALA A 24 16.70 -0.18 34.90
CA ALA A 24 17.74 -0.59 33.97
C ALA A 24 17.14 -0.49 32.57
N ALA A 25 17.73 0.38 31.75
CA ALA A 25 17.42 0.46 30.34
C ALA A 25 17.99 -0.78 29.67
N ASP A 26 17.13 -1.71 29.30
CA ASP A 26 17.41 -2.62 28.20
C ASP A 26 16.08 -2.86 27.48
N ALA A 27 16.01 -2.39 26.24
CA ALA A 27 14.88 -2.61 25.36
C ALA A 27 14.92 -4.07 24.91
N ALA A 28 14.45 -4.98 25.76
CA ALA A 28 14.13 -6.34 25.35
C ALA A 28 12.90 -6.28 24.43
N VAL A 29 13.15 -6.24 23.12
CA VAL A 29 12.15 -6.57 22.12
C VAL A 29 11.65 -7.97 22.46
N PRO A 30 10.34 -8.21 22.66
CA PRO A 30 9.87 -9.57 22.88
C PRO A 30 10.17 -10.37 21.62
N ALA A 31 11.13 -11.29 21.73
CA ALA A 31 11.41 -12.27 20.71
C ALA A 31 10.13 -13.08 20.49
N ALA A 32 9.48 -12.87 19.35
CA ALA A 32 8.40 -13.73 18.91
C ALA A 32 8.96 -15.16 18.85
N THR A 33 8.39 -16.06 19.66
CA THR A 33 8.77 -17.46 19.70
C THR A 33 8.46 -18.10 18.35
N SER A 34 9.43 -18.12 17.44
CA SER A 34 9.35 -18.90 16.21
C SER A 34 9.31 -20.38 16.57
N ALA A 35 8.35 -21.12 16.01
CA ALA A 35 8.29 -22.56 16.17
C ALA A 35 9.65 -23.20 15.80
N PRO A 36 10.13 -24.21 16.55
CA PRO A 36 11.40 -24.86 16.26
C PRO A 36 11.37 -25.46 14.85
N GLY A 37 12.38 -25.11 14.03
CA GLY A 37 12.56 -25.67 12.69
C GLY A 37 12.22 -24.73 11.53
N VAL A 38 11.69 -23.52 11.78
CA VAL A 38 11.45 -22.53 10.70
C VAL A 38 12.46 -21.39 10.81
N SER A 39 13.56 -21.51 10.05
CA SER A 39 14.50 -20.42 9.83
C SER A 39 14.08 -19.63 8.59
N PHE A 40 13.69 -18.38 8.76
CA PHE A 40 13.54 -17.45 7.64
C PHE A 40 14.89 -16.77 7.39
N PRO A 41 15.28 -16.53 6.12
CA PRO A 41 16.44 -15.72 5.83
C PRO A 41 16.29 -14.33 6.48
N PRO A 42 17.38 -13.73 6.95
CA PRO A 42 17.32 -12.38 7.51
C PRO A 42 16.80 -11.41 6.45
N PHE A 43 15.86 -10.55 6.83
CA PHE A 43 15.38 -9.48 5.96
C PHE A 43 16.48 -8.44 5.73
N ALA A 44 17.20 -8.57 4.62
CA ALA A 44 18.32 -7.71 4.23
C ALA A 44 18.15 -7.22 2.78
N PRO A 45 17.19 -6.32 2.50
CA PRO A 45 16.97 -5.81 1.14
C PRO A 45 18.20 -5.06 0.64
N THR A 46 18.63 -5.33 -0.60
CA THR A 46 19.72 -4.60 -1.27
C THR A 46 19.34 -4.22 -2.70
N PRO A 47 19.60 -2.97 -3.15
CA PRO A 47 19.36 -2.55 -4.52
C PRO A 47 20.25 -3.28 -5.55
N ASP A 48 21.30 -3.97 -5.11
CA ASP A 48 22.29 -4.64 -5.98
C ASP A 48 21.70 -5.80 -6.80
N THR A 49 20.58 -6.35 -6.34
CA THR A 49 19.83 -7.40 -7.06
C THR A 49 19.10 -6.86 -8.31
N GLY A 50 19.07 -5.54 -8.50
CA GLY A 50 18.49 -4.90 -9.68
C GLY A 50 16.96 -4.80 -9.67
N TRP A 51 16.38 -4.56 -10.84
CA TRP A 51 14.93 -4.40 -11.01
C TRP A 51 14.24 -5.75 -11.19
N ARG A 52 13.21 -5.99 -10.38
CA ARG A 52 12.28 -7.12 -10.54
C ARG A 52 11.03 -6.63 -11.25
N ARG A 53 10.52 -7.40 -12.20
CA ARG A 53 9.31 -7.07 -12.97
C ARG A 53 8.15 -7.93 -12.47
N PHE A 54 7.00 -7.31 -12.31
CA PHE A 54 5.77 -7.94 -11.85
C PHE A 54 4.63 -7.58 -12.79
N GLU A 55 3.71 -8.53 -12.91
CA GLU A 55 2.43 -8.33 -13.54
C GLU A 55 1.35 -8.48 -12.46
N VAL A 56 0.45 -7.50 -12.40
CA VAL A 56 -0.68 -7.48 -11.47
C VAL A 56 -1.94 -7.58 -12.31
N SER A 57 -2.59 -8.75 -12.29
CA SER A 57 -3.91 -8.94 -12.91
C SER A 57 -5.01 -8.70 -11.87
N SER A 58 -5.98 -7.87 -12.22
CA SER A 58 -7.18 -7.58 -11.44
C SER A 58 -8.40 -7.93 -12.27
N ARG A 59 -9.24 -8.83 -11.76
CA ARG A 59 -10.49 -9.26 -12.40
C ARG A 59 -11.68 -8.72 -11.60
N ILE A 60 -12.58 -8.04 -12.29
CA ILE A 60 -13.71 -7.31 -11.73
C ILE A 60 -14.98 -7.91 -12.34
N GLU A 61 -15.82 -8.49 -11.48
CA GLU A 61 -17.08 -9.15 -11.85
C GLU A 61 -18.23 -8.63 -10.97
N PRO A 62 -18.75 -7.42 -11.25
CA PRO A 62 -19.90 -6.88 -10.55
C PRO A 62 -21.13 -7.79 -10.71
N SER A 63 -21.96 -7.88 -9.67
CA SER A 63 -23.26 -8.52 -9.81
C SER A 63 -24.11 -7.75 -10.84
N PRO A 64 -24.86 -8.46 -11.71
CA PRO A 64 -25.79 -7.83 -12.64
C PRO A 64 -26.79 -6.94 -11.91
N ALA A 65 -27.13 -5.81 -12.52
CA ALA A 65 -28.09 -4.86 -11.99
C ALA A 65 -28.97 -4.31 -13.12
N GLU A 66 -30.19 -3.89 -12.77
CA GLU A 66 -31.10 -3.23 -13.73
C GLU A 66 -30.57 -1.86 -14.16
N GLY A 67 -29.69 -1.24 -13.37
CA GLY A 67 -29.07 0.05 -13.68
C GLY A 67 -27.68 -0.07 -14.32
N VAL A 68 -27.15 1.08 -14.77
CA VAL A 68 -25.77 1.21 -15.27
C VAL A 68 -24.79 0.90 -14.13
N ILE A 69 -23.77 0.06 -14.43
CA ILE A 69 -22.71 -0.27 -13.49
C ILE A 69 -21.45 0.49 -13.89
N ARG A 70 -20.76 1.07 -12.90
CA ARG A 70 -19.50 1.79 -13.11
C ARG A 70 -18.43 1.30 -12.15
N ALA A 71 -17.21 1.17 -12.64
CA ALA A 71 -16.03 0.85 -11.85
C ALA A 71 -14.91 1.85 -12.13
N TRP A 72 -14.16 2.19 -11.07
CA TRP A 72 -12.91 2.93 -11.14
C TRP A 72 -11.81 2.01 -10.61
N VAL A 73 -11.01 1.46 -11.51
CA VAL A 73 -9.94 0.51 -11.16
C VAL A 73 -8.62 1.27 -11.03
N PRO A 74 -7.96 1.29 -9.86
CA PRO A 74 -6.68 1.97 -9.71
C PRO A 74 -5.62 1.42 -10.68
N LEU A 75 -4.89 2.32 -11.33
CA LEU A 75 -3.72 2.00 -12.13
C LEU A 75 -2.45 2.45 -11.39
N PRO A 76 -1.32 1.75 -11.57
CA PRO A 76 -0.04 2.24 -11.06
C PRO A 76 0.24 3.64 -11.62
N SER A 77 0.34 4.63 -10.74
CA SER A 77 0.51 6.05 -11.08
C SER A 77 1.71 6.70 -10.42
N MET A 78 2.33 6.01 -9.47
CA MET A 78 3.58 6.43 -8.85
C MET A 78 4.75 6.05 -9.76
N ASP A 79 5.61 7.01 -10.10
CA ASP A 79 6.86 6.76 -10.82
C ASP A 79 8.02 7.30 -9.98
N GLN A 80 8.93 6.40 -9.62
CA GLN A 80 10.02 6.64 -8.70
C GLN A 80 11.28 6.01 -9.29
N ALA A 81 12.12 6.87 -9.86
CA ALA A 81 13.30 6.48 -10.65
C ALA A 81 14.20 5.44 -9.96
N ASP A 82 14.22 5.45 -8.61
CA ASP A 82 15.06 4.60 -7.80
C ASP A 82 14.44 3.26 -7.36
N TRP A 83 13.12 3.10 -7.37
CA TRP A 83 12.52 1.92 -6.73
C TRP A 83 11.16 1.46 -7.26
N PHE A 84 10.45 2.25 -8.07
CA PHE A 84 9.17 1.83 -8.64
C PHE A 84 8.95 2.45 -10.03
N ARG A 85 8.65 1.64 -11.04
CA ARG A 85 8.40 2.10 -12.41
C ARG A 85 7.15 1.45 -12.98
N PRO A 86 6.11 2.21 -13.34
CA PRO A 86 5.01 1.72 -14.17
C PRO A 86 5.54 1.34 -15.56
N MET A 87 5.10 0.20 -16.11
CA MET A 87 5.53 -0.31 -17.42
C MET A 87 4.39 -0.43 -18.45
N GLY A 88 3.21 0.07 -18.09
CA GLY A 88 2.01 0.04 -18.94
C GLY A 88 0.91 -0.86 -18.40
N ASN A 89 -0.28 -0.68 -18.96
CA ASN A 89 -1.50 -1.37 -18.56
C ASN A 89 -2.22 -1.89 -19.81
N LEU A 90 -2.83 -3.06 -19.70
CA LEU A 90 -3.73 -3.66 -20.69
C LEU A 90 -5.06 -3.93 -20.01
N TRP A 91 -6.15 -3.91 -20.77
CA TRP A 91 -7.46 -4.30 -20.27
C TRP A 91 -8.32 -4.93 -21.34
N GLN A 92 -9.23 -5.79 -20.90
CA GLN A 92 -10.19 -6.49 -21.74
C GLN A 92 -11.47 -6.78 -20.93
N GLY A 93 -12.59 -6.95 -21.62
CA GLY A 93 -13.87 -7.22 -20.96
C GLY A 93 -15.05 -6.85 -21.85
N ASN A 94 -16.23 -6.78 -21.24
CA ASN A 94 -17.48 -6.44 -21.91
C ASN A 94 -18.08 -5.10 -21.42
N ALA A 95 -17.25 -4.24 -20.83
CA ALA A 95 -17.64 -2.86 -20.56
C ALA A 95 -17.87 -2.13 -21.89
N GLU A 96 -18.99 -1.41 -21.99
CA GLU A 96 -19.35 -0.64 -23.17
C GLU A 96 -18.42 0.56 -23.36
N THR A 97 -18.03 1.20 -22.26
CA THR A 97 -17.09 2.32 -22.27
C THR A 97 -15.91 2.02 -21.35
N THR A 98 -14.69 2.21 -21.86
CA THR A 98 -13.47 2.22 -21.04
C THR A 98 -12.62 3.44 -21.36
N ARG A 99 -12.08 4.10 -20.34
CA ARG A 99 -11.13 5.23 -20.51
C ARG A 99 -10.28 5.43 -19.27
N VAL A 100 -9.04 5.86 -19.47
CA VAL A 100 -8.19 6.27 -18.35
C VAL A 100 -8.63 7.65 -17.87
N VAL A 101 -8.90 7.77 -16.58
CA VAL A 101 -9.19 9.05 -15.90
C VAL A 101 -8.08 9.36 -14.90
N ARG A 102 -7.86 10.65 -14.68
CA ARG A 102 -6.92 11.15 -13.67
C ARG A 102 -7.70 11.98 -12.67
N ASP A 103 -7.55 11.66 -11.40
CA ASP A 103 -8.07 12.51 -10.32
C ASP A 103 -7.25 13.81 -10.26
N ALA A 104 -7.93 14.95 -10.29
CA ALA A 104 -7.28 16.25 -10.37
C ALA A 104 -6.56 16.64 -9.06
N ALA A 105 -7.05 16.17 -7.92
CA ALA A 105 -6.51 16.53 -6.61
C ALA A 105 -5.26 15.71 -6.26
N SER A 106 -5.33 14.39 -6.43
CA SER A 106 -4.24 13.46 -6.08
C SER A 106 -3.32 13.11 -7.24
N GLY A 107 -3.75 13.35 -8.48
CA GLY A 107 -3.06 12.87 -9.68
C GLY A 107 -3.19 11.37 -9.92
N ALA A 108 -3.92 10.63 -9.07
CA ALA A 108 -4.10 9.19 -9.20
C ALA A 108 -4.76 8.83 -10.54
N GLN A 109 -4.26 7.78 -11.19
CA GLN A 109 -4.83 7.28 -12.44
C GLN A 109 -5.72 6.08 -12.17
N MET A 110 -6.88 6.06 -12.81
CA MET A 110 -7.84 4.96 -12.72
C MET A 110 -8.36 4.60 -14.11
N LEU A 111 -8.62 3.33 -14.37
CA LEU A 111 -9.42 2.90 -15.51
C LEU A 111 -10.88 3.03 -15.11
N TYR A 112 -11.59 3.92 -15.80
CA TYR A 112 -13.05 3.97 -15.77
C TYR A 112 -13.60 2.88 -16.68
N ALA A 113 -14.56 2.12 -16.18
CA ALA A 113 -15.34 1.16 -16.96
C ALA A 113 -16.83 1.35 -16.66
N GLU A 114 -17.65 1.31 -17.71
CA GLU A 114 -19.10 1.39 -17.62
C GLU A 114 -19.75 0.25 -18.41
N TRP A 115 -20.74 -0.39 -17.81
CA TRP A 115 -21.60 -1.38 -18.45
C TRP A 115 -23.03 -0.86 -18.50
N ALA A 116 -23.70 -1.11 -19.62
CA ALA A 116 -25.11 -0.81 -19.79
C ALA A 116 -25.97 -1.48 -18.71
N ALA A 117 -27.15 -0.89 -18.48
CA ALA A 117 -28.23 -1.49 -17.72
C ALA A 117 -28.50 -2.94 -18.17
N SER A 118 -28.76 -3.82 -17.21
CA SER A 118 -29.11 -5.23 -17.46
C SER A 118 -28.02 -6.04 -18.17
N THR A 119 -26.75 -5.62 -18.11
CA THR A 119 -25.62 -6.45 -18.55
C THR A 119 -25.58 -7.72 -17.70
N GLY A 120 -25.81 -8.88 -18.32
CA GLY A 120 -26.04 -10.15 -17.61
C GLY A 120 -24.81 -10.75 -16.91
N ALA A 121 -23.59 -10.46 -17.37
CA ALA A 121 -22.36 -10.92 -16.73
C ALA A 121 -21.25 -9.87 -16.92
N PRO A 122 -21.30 -8.74 -16.18
CA PRO A 122 -20.30 -7.69 -16.30
C PRO A 122 -18.92 -8.22 -15.90
N VAL A 123 -17.92 -8.07 -16.78
CA VAL A 123 -16.55 -8.50 -16.53
C VAL A 123 -15.54 -7.52 -17.12
N LEU A 124 -14.49 -7.26 -16.35
CA LEU A 124 -13.31 -6.51 -16.76
C LEU A 124 -12.08 -7.16 -16.15
N GLU A 125 -11.05 -7.34 -16.97
CA GLU A 125 -9.70 -7.71 -16.53
C GLU A 125 -8.75 -6.59 -16.85
N VAL A 126 -7.93 -6.21 -15.87
CA VAL A 126 -6.89 -5.18 -15.98
C VAL A 126 -5.56 -5.81 -15.60
N VAL A 127 -4.61 -5.73 -16.52
CA VAL A 127 -3.25 -6.23 -16.33
C VAL A 127 -2.30 -5.05 -16.28
N SER A 128 -1.68 -4.82 -15.13
CA SER A 128 -0.71 -3.74 -14.93
C SER A 128 0.69 -4.31 -14.78
N ARG A 129 1.67 -3.78 -15.51
CA ARG A 129 3.08 -4.16 -15.36
C ARG A 129 3.83 -3.10 -14.59
N VAL A 130 4.63 -3.54 -13.63
CA VAL A 130 5.47 -2.66 -12.82
C VAL A 130 6.85 -3.28 -12.64
N ALA A 131 7.87 -2.44 -12.48
CA ALA A 131 9.17 -2.86 -11.99
C ALA A 131 9.39 -2.28 -10.58
N THR A 132 9.93 -3.09 -9.67
CA THR A 132 10.32 -2.66 -8.33
C THR A 132 11.78 -3.01 -8.06
N ARG A 133 12.45 -2.20 -7.24
CA ARG A 133 13.82 -2.44 -6.79
C ARG A 133 13.88 -2.26 -5.27
N ASP A 134 14.63 -3.14 -4.61
CA ASP A 134 14.85 -3.06 -3.17
C ASP A 134 15.59 -1.76 -2.80
N ARG A 135 15.38 -1.31 -1.57
CA ARG A 135 16.03 -0.12 -1.01
C ARG A 135 16.72 -0.49 0.29
N ALA A 136 17.93 0.05 0.46
CA ALA A 136 18.68 -0.02 1.69
C ALA A 136 19.11 1.40 2.10
N THR A 137 19.12 1.68 3.39
CA THR A 137 19.65 2.94 3.94
C THR A 137 20.53 2.57 5.13
N ASP A 138 21.77 3.02 5.07
CA ASP A 138 22.73 2.83 6.15
C ASP A 138 22.53 3.91 7.22
N PHE A 139 21.85 3.56 8.29
CA PHE A 139 21.58 4.48 9.41
C PHE A 139 22.82 4.76 10.27
N THR A 140 23.92 4.01 10.11
CA THR A 140 25.19 4.29 10.82
C THR A 140 25.95 5.46 10.19
N ARG A 141 25.60 5.82 8.95
CA ARG A 141 26.13 6.97 8.22
C ARG A 141 24.99 7.91 7.82
N PRO A 142 24.41 8.65 8.78
CA PRO A 142 23.34 9.58 8.47
C PRO A 142 23.81 10.65 7.49
N ALA A 143 22.89 11.13 6.64
CA ALA A 143 23.19 12.21 5.72
C ALA A 143 23.66 13.47 6.49
N PRO A 144 24.62 14.25 5.96
CA PRO A 144 25.15 15.45 6.63
C PRO A 144 24.07 16.49 6.95
N LYS A 145 22.97 16.47 6.20
CA LYS A 145 21.79 17.31 6.41
C LYS A 145 20.55 16.41 6.46
N PRO A 146 19.67 16.56 7.47
CA PRO A 146 18.39 15.87 7.48
C PRO A 146 17.61 16.18 6.20
N LEU A 147 17.05 15.14 5.58
CA LEU A 147 16.06 15.31 4.50
C LEU A 147 14.80 15.90 5.12
N ALA A 148 14.71 17.23 5.11
CA ALA A 148 13.53 17.95 5.56
C ALA A 148 12.56 18.09 4.38
N LEU A 149 11.32 17.64 4.57
CA LEU A 149 10.25 17.93 3.64
C LEU A 149 10.08 19.45 3.52
N SER A 150 9.97 19.94 2.29
CA SER A 150 9.61 21.32 2.00
C SER A 150 8.26 21.67 2.63
N ALA A 151 7.99 22.98 2.78
CA ALA A 151 6.69 23.43 3.29
C ALA A 151 5.52 22.95 2.41
N SER A 152 5.76 22.85 1.10
CA SER A 152 4.84 22.26 0.12
C SER A 152 4.60 20.77 0.35
N GLU A 153 5.65 19.97 0.55
CA GLU A 153 5.50 18.53 0.81
C GLU A 153 4.85 18.21 2.16
N ARG A 154 4.89 19.15 3.12
CA ARG A 154 4.21 19.00 4.41
C ARG A 154 2.71 19.31 4.36
N LYS A 155 2.22 19.93 3.29
CA LYS A 155 0.83 20.33 3.15
C LYS A 155 0.13 19.33 2.23
N LEU A 156 -0.29 18.19 2.80
CA LEU A 156 -1.16 17.20 2.17
C LEU A 156 -2.60 17.74 2.06
#